data_AF-A0ABD5K5P5-F1
#
_entry.id   AF-A0ABD5K5P5-F1
#
_cell.length_a   1.000
_cell.length_b   1.000
_cell.length_c   1.000
_cell.angle_alpha   90.00
_cell.angle_beta   90.00
_cell.angle_gamma   90.00
#
_symmetry.space_group_name_H-M   'P 1'
#
loop_
_entity.id
_entity.type
_entity.pdbx_description
1 polymer ?
#
loop_
_entity_poly.entity_id
_entity_poly.type
_entity_poly.pdbx_seq_one_letter_code
_entity_poly.pdbx_strand_id
1 'polypeptide(L)'
;MIALHTSEVFGDLFEQAVQDAFEPLFNLAGESELLELDDEKVWSTKNKAAKKFVKEIRSLVPDMNQSSTDTLLRSFEKAIDEGNAPSERALLVQEISALAATGADGPFSMERAQRVSRTMSTAAANGGKLEGWKQSEIAKGKKWRSAAGTRTRKTHRKANGQIVALDKPFKVGSSKLMYPGDPSGEAKEIVNCRCTMQLVLD
;
A
#
# COMPACT_ATOMS: atom_id res chain seq x y z
N MET A 1 -27.98 -18.94 17.61
CA MET A 1 -26.59 -18.69 18.07
C MET A 1 -25.59 -19.02 16.95
N ILE A 2 -25.79 -18.49 15.73
CA ILE A 2 -25.02 -18.88 14.52
C ILE A 2 -24.32 -17.66 13.85
N ALA A 3 -24.70 -16.43 14.21
CA ALA A 3 -24.17 -15.21 13.58
C ALA A 3 -22.76 -14.77 14.06
N LEU A 4 -22.28 -15.30 15.19
CA LEU A 4 -20.97 -14.90 15.74
C LEU A 4 -19.80 -15.64 15.05
N HIS A 5 -19.98 -16.92 14.69
CA HIS A 5 -18.92 -17.74 14.09
C HIS A 5 -18.60 -17.38 12.64
N THR A 6 -19.56 -16.86 11.87
CA THR A 6 -19.31 -16.47 10.48
C THR A 6 -18.42 -15.23 10.41
N SER A 7 -18.60 -14.24 11.31
CA SER A 7 -17.83 -13.00 11.30
C SER A 7 -16.33 -13.19 11.59
N GLU A 8 -15.97 -14.12 12.48
CA GLU A 8 -14.58 -14.45 12.78
C GLU A 8 -13.92 -15.20 11.61
N VAL A 9 -14.60 -16.21 11.06
CA VAL A 9 -14.11 -16.96 9.90
C VAL A 9 -13.97 -16.05 8.66
N PHE A 10 -14.91 -15.12 8.46
CA PHE A 10 -14.80 -14.08 7.42
C PHE A 10 -13.63 -13.14 7.68
N GLY A 11 -13.41 -12.73 8.93
CA GLY A 11 -12.28 -11.89 9.33
C GLY A 11 -10.93 -12.54 9.06
N ASP A 12 -10.82 -13.85 9.34
CA ASP A 12 -9.58 -14.62 9.16
C ASP A 12 -9.26 -14.92 7.70
N LEU A 13 -10.27 -15.33 6.92
CA LEU A 13 -10.11 -15.53 5.46
C LEU A 13 -9.75 -14.22 4.76
N PHE A 14 -10.37 -13.11 5.19
CA PHE A 14 -10.04 -11.77 4.69
C PHE A 14 -8.64 -11.31 5.11
N GLU A 15 -8.20 -11.65 6.32
CA GLU A 15 -6.85 -11.33 6.77
C GLU A 15 -5.79 -12.07 5.96
N GLN A 16 -5.98 -13.38 5.74
CA GLN A 16 -5.08 -14.20 4.92
C GLN A 16 -5.02 -13.70 3.47
N ALA A 17 -6.18 -13.44 2.90
CA ALA A 17 -6.35 -12.78 1.62
C ALA A 17 -5.53 -11.49 1.48
N VAL A 18 -5.73 -10.53 2.38
CA VAL A 18 -5.00 -9.26 2.35
C VAL A 18 -3.50 -9.47 2.53
N GLN A 19 -3.09 -10.44 3.35
CA GLN A 19 -1.70 -10.87 3.45
C GLN A 19 -1.17 -11.29 2.09
N ASP A 20 -1.80 -12.28 1.48
CA ASP A 20 -1.35 -12.90 0.23
C ASP A 20 -1.29 -11.90 -0.93
N ALA A 21 -2.20 -10.92 -0.97
CA ALA A 21 -2.22 -9.91 -2.02
C ALA A 21 -1.23 -8.75 -1.82
N PHE A 22 -1.06 -8.26 -0.59
CA PHE A 22 -0.34 -7.00 -0.34
C PHE A 22 1.03 -7.16 0.31
N GLU A 23 1.29 -8.27 1.02
CA GLU A 23 2.63 -8.58 1.51
C GLU A 23 3.63 -8.78 0.36
N PRO A 24 3.32 -9.51 -0.72
CA PRO A 24 4.23 -9.61 -1.86
C PRO A 24 4.48 -8.26 -2.52
N LEU A 25 3.47 -7.40 -2.65
CA LEU A 25 3.63 -6.05 -3.18
C LEU A 25 4.53 -5.18 -2.30
N PHE A 26 4.38 -5.26 -0.97
CA PHE A 26 5.26 -4.57 -0.04
C PHE A 26 6.72 -5.04 -0.19
N ASN A 27 6.93 -6.36 -0.22
CA ASN A 27 8.25 -6.97 -0.36
C ASN A 27 8.91 -6.58 -1.69
N LEU A 28 8.15 -6.69 -2.78
CA LEU A 28 8.56 -6.27 -4.10
C LEU A 28 9.05 -4.82 -4.15
N ALA A 29 8.24 -3.89 -3.63
CA ALA A 29 8.59 -2.47 -3.66
C ALA A 29 9.84 -2.18 -2.81
N GLY A 30 10.01 -2.90 -1.69
CA GLY A 30 11.20 -2.79 -0.87
C GLY A 30 12.46 -3.38 -1.51
N GLU A 31 12.36 -4.57 -2.09
CA GLU A 31 13.45 -5.25 -2.80
C GLU A 31 13.93 -4.43 -3.99
N SER A 32 13.00 -3.90 -4.80
CA SER A 32 13.34 -3.08 -5.97
C SER A 32 14.17 -1.87 -5.58
N GLU A 33 13.74 -1.13 -4.56
CA GLU A 33 14.46 0.08 -4.13
C GLU A 33 15.76 -0.25 -3.41
N LEU A 34 15.85 -1.40 -2.73
CA LEU A 34 17.10 -1.83 -2.11
C LEU A 34 18.14 -2.12 -3.19
N LEU A 35 17.79 -2.94 -4.18
CA LEU A 35 18.70 -3.36 -5.26
C LEU A 35 19.06 -2.20 -6.20
N GLU A 36 18.19 -1.20 -6.36
CA GLU A 36 18.53 0.03 -7.08
C GLU A 36 19.60 0.87 -6.36
N LEU A 37 19.73 0.73 -5.04
CA LEU A 37 20.69 1.50 -4.23
C LEU A 37 21.98 0.75 -3.93
N ASP A 38 21.87 -0.56 -3.73
CA ASP A 38 22.97 -1.43 -3.35
C ASP A 38 22.63 -2.85 -3.84
N ASP A 39 23.17 -3.22 -5.00
CA ASP A 39 22.92 -4.50 -5.67
C ASP A 39 23.65 -5.68 -4.98
N GLU A 40 24.55 -5.40 -4.04
CA GLU A 40 25.18 -6.42 -3.19
C GLU A 40 24.31 -6.78 -1.97
N LYS A 41 23.31 -5.96 -1.62
CA LYS A 41 22.42 -6.25 -0.49
C LYS A 41 21.32 -7.23 -0.84
N VAL A 42 20.97 -8.06 0.14
CA VAL A 42 19.90 -9.04 0.05
C VAL A 42 18.67 -8.53 0.81
N TRP A 43 17.53 -8.47 0.13
CA TRP A 43 16.24 -8.11 0.74
C TRP A 43 15.88 -9.06 1.88
N SER A 44 15.68 -8.51 3.08
CA SER A 44 15.33 -9.30 4.27
C SER A 44 13.84 -9.24 4.56
N THR A 45 13.16 -10.35 4.27
CA THR A 45 11.76 -10.61 4.68
C THR A 45 11.64 -10.98 6.16
N LYS A 46 12.76 -11.17 6.87
CA LYS A 46 12.77 -11.52 8.30
C LYS A 46 12.44 -10.33 9.21
N ASN A 47 12.43 -9.10 8.68
CA ASN A 47 11.98 -7.95 9.44
C ASN A 47 10.47 -8.05 9.74
N LYS A 48 10.01 -7.40 10.81
CA LYS A 48 8.57 -7.38 11.15
C LYS A 48 7.79 -6.37 10.30
N ALA A 49 8.40 -5.71 9.31
CA ALA A 49 7.80 -4.58 8.62
C ALA A 49 6.64 -5.01 7.71
N ALA A 50 6.81 -6.08 6.93
CA ALA A 50 5.74 -6.63 6.10
C ALA A 50 4.54 -7.10 6.94
N LYS A 51 4.80 -7.88 8.01
CA LYS A 51 3.77 -8.32 8.96
C LYS A 51 3.09 -7.15 9.68
N LYS A 52 3.84 -6.11 10.05
CA LYS A 52 3.29 -4.89 10.66
C LYS A 52 2.41 -4.14 9.67
N PHE A 53 2.86 -4.00 8.42
CA PHE A 53 2.12 -3.36 7.34
C PHE A 53 0.78 -4.06 7.08
N VAL A 54 0.79 -5.39 6.96
CA VAL A 54 -0.44 -6.21 6.88
C VAL A 54 -1.40 -5.88 8.02
N LYS A 55 -0.90 -5.87 9.26
CA LYS A 55 -1.74 -5.59 10.43
C LYS A 55 -2.35 -4.18 10.37
N GLU A 56 -1.59 -3.20 9.90
CA GLU A 56 -2.04 -1.82 9.75
C GLU A 56 -3.09 -1.68 8.65
N ILE A 57 -2.91 -2.37 7.53
CA ILE A 57 -3.80 -2.25 6.36
C ILE A 57 -5.18 -2.90 6.60
N ARG A 58 -5.28 -3.88 7.52
CA ARG A 58 -6.54 -4.49 7.97
C ARG A 58 -7.57 -3.44 8.41
N SER A 59 -7.09 -2.33 9.01
CA SER A 59 -7.96 -1.23 9.46
C SER A 59 -8.73 -0.53 8.32
N LEU A 60 -8.29 -0.69 7.07
CA LEU A 60 -8.89 -0.01 5.91
C LEU A 60 -10.11 -0.73 5.33
N VAL A 61 -10.43 -1.93 5.81
CA VAL A 61 -11.37 -2.84 5.13
C VAL A 61 -12.47 -3.41 6.04
N PRO A 62 -13.08 -2.63 6.95
CA PRO A 62 -13.90 -3.21 8.01
C PRO A 62 -15.15 -3.99 7.56
N ASP A 63 -15.62 -3.92 6.31
CA ASP A 63 -16.90 -4.55 5.90
C ASP A 63 -16.96 -4.95 4.41
N MET A 64 -16.13 -5.89 3.95
CA MET A 64 -16.28 -6.51 2.61
C MET A 64 -17.13 -7.78 2.66
N ASN A 65 -17.95 -8.02 1.63
CA ASN A 65 -18.57 -9.33 1.41
C ASN A 65 -17.61 -10.28 0.65
N GLN A 66 -17.80 -11.60 0.80
CA GLN A 66 -16.86 -12.64 0.34
C GLN A 66 -16.49 -12.54 -1.15
N SER A 67 -17.46 -12.32 -2.04
CA SER A 67 -17.24 -12.31 -3.49
C SER A 67 -16.38 -11.14 -3.99
N SER A 68 -16.51 -9.97 -3.34
CA SER A 68 -15.71 -8.78 -3.67
C SER A 68 -14.26 -8.96 -3.22
N THR A 69 -14.06 -9.63 -2.09
CA THR A 69 -12.76 -10.03 -1.56
C THR A 69 -12.08 -11.00 -2.54
N ASP A 70 -12.73 -12.11 -2.89
CA ASP A 70 -12.15 -13.15 -3.76
C ASP A 70 -11.77 -12.63 -5.17
N THR A 71 -12.50 -11.65 -5.67
CA THR A 71 -12.20 -11.04 -6.98
C THR A 71 -10.99 -10.12 -6.91
N LEU A 72 -10.88 -9.34 -5.82
CA LEU A 72 -9.74 -8.47 -5.58
C LEU A 72 -8.44 -9.28 -5.43
N LEU A 73 -8.49 -10.36 -4.65
CA LEU A 73 -7.33 -11.21 -4.36
C LEU A 73 -6.81 -11.95 -5.57
N ARG A 74 -7.68 -12.63 -6.30
CA ARG A 74 -7.29 -13.34 -7.53
C ARG A 74 -6.67 -12.39 -8.56
N SER A 75 -7.13 -11.14 -8.58
CA SER A 75 -6.51 -10.13 -9.44
C SER A 75 -5.09 -9.82 -8.99
N PHE A 76 -4.84 -9.65 -7.69
CA PHE A 76 -3.50 -9.42 -7.14
C PHE A 76 -2.56 -10.62 -7.28
N GLU A 77 -2.99 -11.83 -6.92
CA GLU A 77 -2.22 -13.07 -7.07
C GLU A 77 -1.74 -13.23 -8.51
N LYS A 78 -2.65 -13.04 -9.47
CA LYS A 78 -2.34 -13.11 -10.90
C LYS A 78 -1.23 -12.11 -11.30
N ALA A 79 -1.27 -10.87 -10.82
CA ALA A 79 -0.21 -9.90 -11.16
C ALA A 79 1.15 -10.21 -10.51
N ILE A 80 1.14 -10.85 -9.35
CA ILE A 80 2.37 -11.26 -8.68
C ILE A 80 2.99 -12.44 -9.44
N ASP A 81 2.18 -13.42 -9.84
CA ASP A 81 2.62 -14.61 -10.56
C ASP A 81 3.07 -14.31 -12.00
N GLU A 82 2.45 -13.33 -12.66
CA GLU A 82 2.74 -13.00 -14.08
C GLU A 82 3.91 -12.02 -14.26
N GLY A 83 4.34 -11.30 -13.23
CA GLY A 83 5.43 -10.32 -13.35
C GLY A 83 6.80 -10.91 -13.02
N ASN A 84 7.62 -11.14 -14.04
CA ASN A 84 8.94 -11.76 -13.89
C ASN A 84 9.99 -10.78 -13.32
N ALA A 85 9.91 -9.49 -13.69
CA ALA A 85 10.79 -8.44 -13.18
C ALA A 85 10.11 -7.52 -12.14
N PRO A 86 10.87 -6.93 -11.18
CA PRO A 86 10.29 -6.06 -10.16
C PRO A 86 9.50 -4.85 -10.70
N SER A 87 9.94 -4.28 -11.82
CA SER A 87 9.28 -3.16 -12.52
C SER A 87 7.99 -3.55 -13.25
N GLU A 88 7.89 -4.79 -13.74
CA GLU A 88 6.69 -5.32 -14.40
C GLU A 88 5.55 -5.51 -13.40
N ARG A 89 5.88 -6.08 -12.23
CA ARG A 89 4.92 -6.24 -11.13
C ARG A 89 4.36 -4.90 -10.63
N ALA A 90 5.14 -3.81 -10.66
CA ALA A 90 4.69 -2.46 -10.29
C ALA A 90 3.69 -1.84 -11.30
N LEU A 91 3.82 -2.15 -12.59
CA LEU A 91 2.86 -1.71 -13.63
C LEU A 91 1.54 -2.48 -13.54
N LEU A 92 1.61 -3.80 -13.28
CA LEU A 92 0.44 -4.67 -13.16
C LEU A 92 -0.50 -4.27 -11.99
N VAL A 93 0.06 -3.77 -10.89
CA VAL A 93 -0.71 -3.21 -9.76
C VAL A 93 -1.54 -1.98 -10.16
N GLN A 94 -1.03 -1.16 -11.09
CA GLN A 94 -1.77 -0.02 -11.64
C GLN A 94 -2.92 -0.47 -12.53
N GLU A 95 -2.76 -1.57 -13.28
CA GLU A 95 -3.80 -2.16 -14.13
C GLU A 95 -4.90 -2.84 -13.33
N ILE A 96 -4.58 -3.53 -12.23
CA ILE A 96 -5.58 -4.14 -11.32
C ILE A 96 -6.44 -3.07 -10.66
N SER A 97 -5.84 -1.94 -10.28
CA SER A 97 -6.55 -0.76 -9.79
C SER A 97 -7.55 -0.20 -10.82
N ALA A 98 -7.36 -0.50 -12.11
CA ALA A 98 -8.28 -0.18 -13.19
C ALA A 98 -9.31 -1.31 -13.42
N LEU A 99 -8.93 -2.59 -13.32
CA LEU A 99 -9.82 -3.74 -13.51
C LEU A 99 -10.88 -3.89 -12.41
N ALA A 100 -10.58 -3.48 -11.18
CA ALA A 100 -11.57 -3.40 -10.11
C ALA A 100 -12.77 -2.47 -10.45
N ALA A 101 -12.70 -1.70 -11.56
CA ALA A 101 -13.75 -0.82 -12.08
C ALA A 101 -15.13 -1.47 -12.34
N THR A 102 -15.22 -2.80 -12.54
CA THR A 102 -16.26 -3.39 -13.42
C THR A 102 -17.32 -4.32 -12.80
N GLY A 103 -17.31 -4.65 -11.50
CA GLY A 103 -18.28 -5.61 -10.90
C GLY A 103 -19.52 -4.99 -10.21
N ALA A 104 -20.47 -5.82 -9.73
CA ALA A 104 -21.81 -5.44 -9.22
C ALA A 104 -22.02 -5.59 -7.68
N ASP A 105 -23.11 -4.98 -7.17
CA ASP A 105 -23.32 -4.46 -5.80
C ASP A 105 -23.73 -5.45 -4.68
N GLY A 106 -23.05 -5.32 -3.53
CA GLY A 106 -23.54 -5.64 -2.18
C GLY A 106 -23.42 -4.40 -1.25
N PRO A 107 -23.50 -4.51 0.10
CA PRO A 107 -23.30 -3.35 1.02
C PRO A 107 -21.90 -2.71 0.89
N PHE A 108 -21.03 -3.39 0.16
CA PHE A 108 -19.78 -2.91 -0.36
C PHE A 108 -19.88 -2.83 -1.88
N SER A 109 -20.14 -1.62 -2.41
CA SER A 109 -20.20 -1.40 -3.85
C SER A 109 -18.83 -1.58 -4.48
N MET A 110 -18.80 -1.82 -5.79
CA MET A 110 -17.54 -2.02 -6.50
C MET A 110 -16.70 -0.76 -6.57
N GLU A 111 -17.32 0.42 -6.53
CA GLU A 111 -16.61 1.69 -6.31
C GLU A 111 -15.90 1.73 -4.95
N ARG A 112 -16.50 1.15 -3.90
CA ARG A 112 -15.87 1.04 -2.57
C ARG A 112 -14.71 0.05 -2.62
N ALA A 113 -14.85 -1.06 -3.33
CA ALA A 113 -13.78 -2.04 -3.55
C ALA A 113 -12.57 -1.45 -4.26
N GLN A 114 -12.79 -0.71 -5.34
CA GLN A 114 -11.72 0.00 -6.04
C GLN A 114 -11.01 1.00 -5.15
N ARG A 115 -11.77 1.75 -4.35
CA ARG A 115 -11.23 2.76 -3.45
C ARG A 115 -10.33 2.12 -2.39
N VAL A 116 -10.79 1.02 -1.80
CA VAL A 116 -10.02 0.25 -0.83
C VAL A 116 -8.76 -0.31 -1.50
N SER A 117 -8.90 -1.04 -2.61
CA SER A 117 -7.80 -1.56 -3.42
C SER A 117 -6.72 -0.51 -3.72
N ARG A 118 -7.10 0.63 -4.32
CA ARG A 118 -6.18 1.73 -4.65
C ARG A 118 -5.46 2.29 -3.43
N THR A 119 -6.19 2.42 -2.32
CA THR A 119 -5.62 2.94 -1.07
C THR A 119 -4.59 1.95 -0.53
N MET A 120 -4.91 0.65 -0.54
CA MET A 120 -4.04 -0.42 -0.06
C MET A 120 -2.80 -0.58 -0.93
N SER A 121 -2.93 -0.56 -2.26
CA SER A 121 -1.80 -0.62 -3.19
C SER A 121 -0.85 0.57 -3.02
N THR A 122 -1.40 1.78 -2.80
CA THR A 122 -0.58 2.97 -2.53
C THR A 122 0.19 2.81 -1.20
N ALA A 123 -0.46 2.27 -0.17
CA ALA A 123 0.17 2.00 1.11
C ALA A 123 1.29 0.96 0.99
N ALA A 124 1.04 -0.16 0.29
CA ALA A 124 2.00 -1.24 0.09
C ALA A 124 3.24 -0.75 -0.66
N ALA A 125 3.04 -0.08 -1.79
CA ALA A 125 4.14 0.42 -2.61
C ALA A 125 5.02 1.41 -1.82
N ASN A 126 4.43 2.40 -1.16
CA ASN A 126 5.22 3.40 -0.43
C ASN A 126 5.80 2.87 0.90
N GLY A 127 5.09 1.98 1.58
CA GLY A 127 5.59 1.29 2.77
C GLY A 127 6.79 0.41 2.46
N GLY A 128 6.72 -0.35 1.37
CA GLY A 128 7.82 -1.17 0.85
C GLY A 128 9.02 -0.32 0.49
N LYS A 129 8.84 0.76 -0.29
CA LYS A 129 9.92 1.73 -0.60
C LYS A 129 10.65 2.22 0.64
N LEU A 130 9.89 2.65 1.66
CA LEU A 130 10.47 3.13 2.91
C LEU A 130 11.32 2.04 3.61
N GLU A 131 10.88 0.79 3.56
CA GLU A 131 11.62 -0.32 4.16
C GLU A 131 12.87 -0.68 3.35
N GLY A 132 12.80 -0.68 2.01
CA GLY A 132 13.97 -0.81 1.13
C GLY A 132 15.04 0.23 1.45
N TRP A 133 14.64 1.49 1.56
CA TRP A 133 15.56 2.57 1.94
C TRP A 133 16.16 2.40 3.33
N LYS A 134 15.40 1.91 4.31
CA LYS A 134 15.97 1.61 5.64
C LYS A 134 16.99 0.48 5.60
N GLN A 135 16.70 -0.59 4.86
CA GLN A 135 17.62 -1.73 4.71
C GLN A 135 18.88 -1.36 3.92
N SER A 136 18.78 -0.37 3.02
CA SER A 136 19.94 0.13 2.28
C SER A 136 21.00 0.73 3.21
N GLU A 137 20.60 1.37 4.32
CA GLU A 137 21.47 2.14 5.24
C GLU A 137 22.22 3.32 4.58
N ILE A 138 22.04 3.55 3.28
CA ILE A 138 22.64 4.64 2.51
C ILE A 138 21.71 5.87 2.52
N ALA A 139 20.41 5.62 2.46
CA ALA A 139 19.36 6.63 2.44
C ALA A 139 19.40 7.58 3.67
N LYS A 140 19.50 8.90 3.43
CA LYS A 140 19.54 9.94 4.47
C LYS A 140 18.16 10.48 4.83
N GLY A 141 17.22 10.41 3.89
CA GLY A 141 15.87 10.87 4.12
C GLY A 141 14.91 10.53 3.01
N LYS A 142 13.72 11.09 3.13
CA LYS A 142 12.61 10.91 2.20
C LYS A 142 11.91 12.23 1.97
N LYS A 143 11.51 12.46 0.72
CA LYS A 143 10.81 13.65 0.27
C LYS A 143 9.40 13.30 -0.20
N TRP A 144 8.40 14.02 0.30
CA TRP A 144 7.02 13.83 -0.16
C TRP A 144 6.86 14.36 -1.59
N ARG A 145 6.31 13.54 -2.49
CA ARG A 145 6.00 13.91 -3.87
C ARG A 145 4.51 13.76 -4.13
N SER A 146 3.81 14.88 -4.18
CA SER A 146 2.38 14.88 -4.45
C SER A 146 2.11 14.56 -5.92
N ALA A 147 1.05 13.79 -6.19
CA ALA A 147 0.57 13.61 -7.56
C ALA A 147 0.27 14.96 -8.23
N ALA A 148 0.52 15.07 -9.53
CA ALA A 148 0.15 16.24 -10.31
C ALA A 148 -1.39 16.36 -10.50
N GLY A 149 -1.82 17.57 -10.82
CA GLY A 149 -3.19 17.87 -11.24
C GLY A 149 -4.15 18.34 -10.14
N THR A 150 -5.36 18.69 -10.57
CA THR A 150 -6.41 19.32 -9.76
C THR A 150 -6.99 18.41 -8.68
N ARG A 151 -6.96 17.09 -8.90
CA ARG A 151 -7.45 16.05 -7.97
C ARG A 151 -6.61 15.89 -6.70
N THR A 152 -5.40 16.45 -6.66
CA THR A 152 -4.56 16.39 -5.47
C THR A 152 -5.15 17.28 -4.37
N ARG A 153 -5.18 16.82 -3.12
CA ARG A 153 -5.73 17.60 -2.01
C ARG A 153 -4.82 18.78 -1.67
N LYS A 154 -5.38 19.86 -1.12
CA LYS A 154 -4.60 21.04 -0.69
C LYS A 154 -3.53 20.66 0.36
N THR A 155 -3.86 19.79 1.30
CA THR A 155 -2.95 19.27 2.34
C THR A 155 -1.76 18.52 1.73
N HIS A 156 -2.01 17.65 0.76
CA HIS A 156 -0.97 16.90 0.05
C HIS A 156 -0.08 17.80 -0.82
N ARG A 157 -0.66 18.82 -1.47
CA ARG A 157 0.13 19.83 -2.21
C ARG A 157 1.01 20.65 -1.27
N LYS A 158 0.52 21.00 -0.09
CA LYS A 158 1.32 21.70 0.94
C LYS A 158 2.47 20.83 1.46
N ALA A 159 2.24 19.53 1.61
CA ALA A 159 3.28 18.58 1.99
C ALA A 159 4.31 18.32 0.88
N ASN A 160 3.98 18.66 -0.39
CA ASN A 160 4.88 18.43 -1.51
C ASN A 160 6.24 19.10 -1.31
N GLY A 161 7.29 18.31 -1.44
CA GLY A 161 8.65 18.75 -1.25
C GLY A 161 9.14 18.75 0.20
N GLN A 162 8.28 18.45 1.19
CA GLN A 162 8.71 18.23 2.57
C GLN A 162 9.75 17.11 2.61
N ILE A 163 10.90 17.35 3.24
CA ILE A 163 11.97 16.38 3.48
C ILE A 163 12.00 16.06 4.97
N VAL A 164 12.06 14.77 5.31
CA VAL A 164 12.20 14.28 6.68
C VAL A 164 13.15 13.06 6.69
N ALA A 165 13.76 12.77 7.84
CA ALA A 165 14.51 11.52 8.01
C ALA A 165 13.58 10.30 7.87
N LEU A 166 14.14 9.13 7.55
CA LEU A 166 13.35 7.91 7.27
C LEU A 166 12.46 7.49 8.45
N ASP A 167 12.90 7.72 9.68
CA ASP A 167 12.20 7.40 10.94
C ASP A 167 11.20 8.49 11.38
N LYS A 168 11.12 9.61 10.66
CA LYS A 168 10.21 10.71 10.99
C LYS A 168 8.99 10.76 10.06
N PRO A 169 7.83 11.22 10.56
CA PRO A 169 6.63 11.39 9.75
C PRO A 169 6.63 12.74 9.00
N PHE A 170 5.98 12.75 7.84
CA PHE A 170 5.52 13.96 7.16
C PHE A 170 4.33 14.58 7.90
N LYS A 171 4.09 15.87 7.70
CA LYS A 171 2.91 16.58 8.20
C LYS A 171 1.95 16.81 7.05
N VAL A 172 0.84 16.07 7.02
CA VAL A 172 -0.15 16.13 5.93
C VAL A 172 -1.52 16.45 6.52
N GLY A 173 -1.92 17.72 6.43
CA GLY A 173 -3.13 18.18 7.11
C GLY A 173 -2.99 18.02 8.64
N SER A 174 -3.94 17.32 9.26
CA SER A 174 -3.89 16.95 10.68
C SER A 174 -3.17 15.62 10.94
N SER A 175 -2.80 14.87 9.89
CA SER A 175 -2.15 13.56 10.02
C SER A 175 -0.62 13.67 10.04
N LYS A 176 0.01 12.74 10.77
CA LYS A 176 1.44 12.46 10.72
C LYS A 176 1.64 11.14 9.99
N LEU A 177 2.17 11.17 8.77
CA LEU A 177 2.27 9.99 7.91
C LEU A 177 3.73 9.61 7.70
N MET A 178 4.10 8.37 7.90
CA MET A 178 5.44 7.86 7.57
C MET A 178 5.66 7.80 6.06
N TYR A 179 4.59 7.58 5.29
CA TYR A 179 4.60 7.50 3.84
C TYR A 179 3.19 7.78 3.26
N PRO A 180 3.05 8.09 1.97
CA PRO A 180 1.74 8.24 1.33
C PRO A 180 0.90 6.96 1.43
N GLY A 181 -0.31 7.08 1.95
CA GLY A 181 -1.20 5.94 2.16
C GLY A 181 -0.98 5.21 3.50
N ASP A 182 -0.09 5.70 4.38
CA ASP A 182 0.13 5.15 5.72
C ASP A 182 -1.20 4.95 6.49
N PRO A 183 -1.59 3.71 6.81
CA PRO A 183 -2.89 3.42 7.44
C PRO A 183 -3.08 4.02 8.84
N SER A 184 -2.02 4.53 9.48
CA SER A 184 -2.12 5.26 10.75
C SER A 184 -2.71 6.67 10.61
N GLY A 185 -2.85 7.16 9.38
CA GLY A 185 -3.42 8.46 9.06
C GLY A 185 -4.95 8.52 9.12
N GLU A 186 -5.49 9.75 9.16
CA GLU A 186 -6.93 9.93 8.99
C GLU A 186 -7.36 9.54 7.56
N ALA A 187 -8.52 8.88 7.43
CA ALA A 187 -9.08 8.43 6.15
C ALA A 187 -9.06 9.52 5.07
N LYS A 188 -9.33 10.78 5.44
CA LYS A 188 -9.37 11.93 4.51
C LYS A 188 -8.01 12.25 3.85
N GLU A 189 -6.90 11.87 4.49
CA GLU A 189 -5.53 12.09 4.00
C GLU A 189 -4.93 10.84 3.32
N ILE A 190 -5.54 9.66 3.47
CA ILE A 190 -4.96 8.41 2.97
C ILE A 190 -5.77 7.78 1.83
N VAL A 191 -7.10 7.87 1.88
CA VAL A 191 -7.99 7.24 0.90
C VAL A 191 -7.78 7.83 -0.49
N ASN A 192 -7.68 6.99 -1.53
CA ASN A 192 -7.42 7.41 -2.92
C ASN A 192 -6.20 8.34 -3.06
N CYS A 193 -5.24 8.28 -2.13
CA CYS A 193 -3.99 8.99 -2.29
C CYS A 193 -3.27 8.45 -3.53
N ARG A 194 -2.66 9.34 -4.31
CA ARG A 194 -1.84 9.00 -5.49
C ARG A 194 -0.40 9.51 -5.33
N CYS A 195 -0.06 9.98 -4.14
CA CYS A 195 1.25 10.57 -3.88
C CYS A 195 2.29 9.45 -3.73
N THR A 196 3.55 9.81 -3.92
CA THR A 196 4.68 8.92 -3.71
C THR A 196 5.76 9.64 -2.92
N MET A 197 6.90 8.98 -2.73
CA MET A 197 8.07 9.55 -2.10
C MET A 197 9.24 9.50 -3.07
N GLN A 198 10.17 10.43 -2.88
CA GLN A 198 11.47 10.39 -3.52
C GLN A 198 12.53 10.20 -2.44
N LEU A 199 13.49 9.32 -2.71
CA LEU A 199 14.66 9.12 -1.89
C LEU A 199 15.52 10.40 -1.78
N VAL A 200 16.17 10.59 -0.64
CA VAL A 200 17.18 11.63 -0.42
C VAL A 200 18.46 10.95 0.06
N LEU A 201 19.56 11.14 -0.68
CA LEU A 201 20.88 10.55 -0.43
C LEU A 201 21.87 11.51 0.25
N ASP A 202 21.61 12.82 0.21
CA ASP A 202 22.52 13.89 0.64
C ASP A 202 21.87 14.81 1.69
#